data_AF-A0A2N1QLG3-F1
#
_entry.id   AF-A0A2N1QLG3-F1
#
_cell.length_a   1.000
_cell.length_b   1.000
_cell.length_c   1.000
_cell.angle_alpha   90.00
_cell.angle_beta   90.00
_cell.angle_gamma   90.00
#
_symmetry.space_group_name_H-M   'P 1'
#
loop_
_entity.id
_entity.type
_entity.pdbx_description
1 polymer ?
#
loop_
_entity_poly.entity_id
_entity_poly.type
_entity_poly.pdbx_seq_one_letter_code
_entity_poly.pdbx_strand_id
1 'polypeptide(L)'
;MRKKMMYLLLLLSIVSFPFSSLADTPKLEGPYLVTTCGQSPGAVMVRMSALQAGVQAEHNNTLSASDLSGKDVKTLIVTTGTSMKGMGAAGTNVDKEIARCSELIAAAKSAG
;
A
#
# COMPACT_ATOMS: atom_id res chain seq x y z
N MET A 1 -45.58 -30.89 11.13
CA MET A 1 -45.03 -29.51 11.03
C MET A 1 -43.65 -29.33 11.66
N ARG A 2 -43.38 -29.81 12.88
CA ARG A 2 -42.10 -29.61 13.58
C ARG A 2 -40.84 -30.15 12.86
N LYS A 3 -40.92 -31.33 12.21
CA LYS A 3 -39.79 -31.92 11.46
C LYS A 3 -39.46 -31.17 10.17
N LYS A 4 -40.48 -30.71 9.42
CA LYS A 4 -40.30 -29.89 8.20
C LYS A 4 -39.73 -28.50 8.54
N MET A 5 -40.15 -27.91 9.66
CA MET A 5 -39.58 -26.66 10.19
C MET A 5 -38.12 -26.83 10.61
N MET A 6 -37.77 -27.98 11.20
CA MET A 6 -36.38 -28.32 11.57
C MET A 6 -35.48 -28.46 10.33
N TYR A 7 -35.95 -29.14 9.28
CA TYR A 7 -35.18 -29.25 8.03
C TYR A 7 -35.04 -27.90 7.31
N LEU A 8 -36.05 -27.04 7.38
CA LEU A 8 -35.99 -25.69 6.80
C LEU A 8 -34.98 -24.79 7.55
N LEU A 9 -34.93 -24.89 8.88
CA LEU A 9 -33.92 -24.19 9.70
C LEU A 9 -32.50 -24.70 9.46
N LEU A 10 -32.32 -26.01 9.23
CA LEU A 10 -31.04 -26.62 8.91
C LEU A 10 -30.53 -26.24 7.51
N LEU A 11 -31.44 -26.05 6.55
CA LEU A 11 -31.10 -25.56 5.21
C LEU A 11 -30.75 -24.06 5.23
N LEU A 12 -31.41 -23.28 6.07
CA LEU A 12 -31.16 -21.83 6.19
C LEU A 12 -29.81 -21.52 6.85
N SER A 13 -29.31 -22.39 7.74
CA SER A 13 -28.00 -22.22 8.39
C SER A 13 -26.82 -22.50 7.45
N ILE A 14 -26.99 -23.31 6.40
CA ILE A 14 -25.95 -23.60 5.40
C ILE A 14 -25.74 -22.41 4.44
N VAL A 15 -26.79 -21.62 4.19
CA VAL A 15 -26.73 -20.44 3.31
C VAL A 15 -26.06 -19.23 3.99
N SER A 16 -26.04 -19.21 5.32
CA SER A 16 -25.44 -18.14 6.13
C SER A 16 -23.96 -18.33 6.42
N PHE A 17 -23.31 -19.38 5.91
CA PHE A 17 -21.86 -19.51 6.01
C PHE A 17 -21.22 -18.55 5.00
N PRO A 18 -20.60 -17.43 5.43
CA PRO A 18 -19.79 -16.65 4.51
C PRO A 18 -18.70 -17.55 3.96
N PHE A 19 -18.72 -17.76 2.64
CA PHE A 19 -17.64 -18.39 1.91
C PHE A 19 -16.46 -17.41 1.92
N SER A 20 -15.78 -17.32 3.06
CA SER A 20 -14.52 -16.61 3.17
C SER A 20 -13.51 -17.44 2.41
N SER A 21 -13.25 -17.03 1.17
CA SER A 21 -12.11 -17.48 0.38
C SER A 21 -10.85 -17.39 1.26
N LEU A 22 -10.29 -18.55 1.64
CA LEU A 22 -8.92 -18.67 2.17
C LEU A 22 -7.93 -18.41 1.02
N ALA A 23 -7.97 -17.21 0.45
CA ALA A 23 -6.82 -16.69 -0.24
C ALA A 23 -6.02 -15.96 0.83
N ASP A 24 -4.82 -16.46 1.12
CA ASP A 24 -3.86 -15.84 2.03
C ASP A 24 -3.25 -14.61 1.34
N THR A 25 -4.11 -13.64 1.01
CA THR A 25 -3.69 -12.39 0.43
C THR A 25 -2.94 -11.61 1.51
N PRO A 26 -1.68 -11.21 1.27
CA PRO A 26 -0.95 -10.41 2.23
C PRO A 26 -1.78 -9.16 2.52
N LYS A 27 -2.29 -9.07 3.75
CA LYS A 27 -3.05 -7.91 4.20
C LYS A 27 -2.05 -6.78 4.37
N LEU A 28 -2.14 -5.78 3.51
CA LEU A 28 -1.40 -4.54 3.68
C LEU A 28 -1.94 -3.86 4.94
N GLU A 29 -1.07 -3.64 5.93
CA GLU A 29 -1.44 -2.94 7.14
C GLU A 29 -1.14 -1.46 6.99
N GLY A 30 -2.13 -0.61 7.26
CA GLY A 30 -1.94 0.83 7.39
C GLY A 30 -1.39 1.18 8.78
N PRO A 31 -0.77 2.37 8.94
CA PRO A 31 -0.71 3.47 7.98
C PRO A 31 0.29 3.25 6.83
N TYR A 32 -0.07 3.75 5.64
CA TYR A 32 0.76 3.66 4.44
C TYR A 32 1.62 4.91 4.26
N LEU A 33 2.87 4.71 3.85
CA LEU A 33 3.74 5.79 3.37
C LEU A 33 4.06 5.55 1.91
N VAL A 34 3.82 6.54 1.07
CA VAL A 34 3.95 6.40 -0.38
C VAL A 34 5.02 7.36 -0.91
N THR A 35 5.91 6.85 -1.76
CA THR A 35 6.88 7.67 -2.49
C THR A 35 6.92 7.28 -3.96
N THR A 36 7.52 8.14 -4.77
CA THR A 36 7.77 7.87 -6.18
C THR A 36 9.28 7.76 -6.40
N CYS A 37 9.73 6.69 -7.04
CA CYS A 37 11.06 6.61 -7.65
C CYS A 37 10.98 7.29 -9.02
N GLY A 38 11.58 8.47 -9.14
CA GLY A 38 11.46 9.31 -10.33
C GLY A 38 10.44 10.45 -10.18
N GLN A 39 10.01 10.96 -11.33
CA GLN A 39 9.14 12.13 -11.44
C GLN A 39 7.81 11.71 -12.09
N SER A 40 6.90 11.19 -11.29
CA SER A 40 5.53 10.87 -11.70
C SER A 40 4.55 11.24 -10.58
N PRO A 41 3.26 11.43 -10.89
CA PRO A 41 2.23 11.67 -9.87
C PRO A 41 1.83 10.40 -9.10
N GLY A 42 2.53 9.27 -9.27
CA GLY A 42 2.16 7.97 -8.74
C GLY A 42 1.85 7.98 -7.24
N ALA A 43 2.73 8.57 -6.41
CA ALA A 43 2.51 8.61 -4.97
C ALA A 43 1.25 9.40 -4.57
N VAL A 44 0.95 10.49 -5.26
CA VAL A 44 -0.27 11.29 -5.04
C VAL A 44 -1.49 10.44 -5.40
N MET A 45 -1.46 9.77 -6.55
CA MET A 45 -2.58 8.95 -7.02
C MET A 45 -2.90 7.81 -6.04
N VAL A 46 -1.87 7.09 -5.57
CA VAL A 46 -2.05 6.03 -4.57
C VAL A 46 -2.62 6.58 -3.26
N ARG A 47 -2.14 7.73 -2.78
CA ARG A 47 -2.71 8.39 -1.60
C ARG A 47 -4.19 8.71 -1.80
N MET A 48 -4.57 9.27 -2.95
CA MET A 48 -5.98 9.58 -3.23
C MET A 48 -6.84 8.32 -3.25
N SER A 49 -6.36 7.23 -3.85
CA SER A 49 -7.05 5.94 -3.81
C SER A 49 -7.19 5.38 -2.38
N ALA A 50 -6.14 5.49 -1.56
CA ALA A 50 -6.20 5.07 -0.16
C ALA A 50 -7.20 5.91 0.66
N LEU A 51 -7.22 7.23 0.45
CA LEU A 51 -8.21 8.13 1.06
C LEU A 51 -9.65 7.76 0.67
N GLN A 52 -9.90 7.46 -0.61
CA GLN A 52 -11.21 6.99 -1.07
C GLN A 52 -11.61 5.65 -0.44
N ALA A 53 -10.64 4.78 -0.16
CA ALA A 53 -10.86 3.51 0.54
C ALA A 53 -10.98 3.65 2.07
N GLY A 54 -10.86 4.87 2.62
CA GLY A 54 -10.90 5.12 4.06
C GLY A 54 -9.65 4.67 4.82
N VAL A 55 -8.52 4.48 4.13
CA VAL A 55 -7.25 4.04 4.73
C VAL A 55 -6.28 5.23 4.85
N GLN A 56 -5.56 5.31 5.96
CA GLN A 56 -4.57 6.37 6.18
C GLN A 56 -3.34 6.15 5.30
N ALA A 57 -3.05 7.15 4.45
CA ALA A 57 -1.86 7.19 3.61
C ALA A 57 -1.23 8.59 3.57
N GLU A 58 0.07 8.64 3.84
CA GLU A 58 0.91 9.81 3.63
C GLU A 58 1.70 9.64 2.32
N HIS A 59 2.02 10.74 1.64
CA HIS A 59 2.90 10.70 0.47
C HIS A 59 4.03 11.72 0.60
N ASN A 60 5.23 11.33 0.20
CA ASN A 60 6.38 12.21 0.12
C ASN A 60 7.33 11.75 -1.00
N ASN A 61 7.49 12.55 -2.05
CA ASN A 61 8.34 12.21 -3.19
C ASN A 61 9.84 12.41 -2.91
N THR A 62 10.21 13.15 -1.87
CA THR A 62 11.60 13.37 -1.46
C THR A 62 11.98 12.54 -0.25
N LEU A 63 11.19 11.49 0.06
CA LEU A 63 11.40 10.64 1.23
C LEU A 63 12.78 9.97 1.18
N SER A 64 13.51 10.08 2.28
CA SER A 64 14.82 9.48 2.49
C SER A 64 14.76 8.42 3.59
N ALA A 65 15.79 7.58 3.69
CA ALA A 65 15.88 6.56 4.72
C ALA A 65 15.78 7.12 6.15
N SER A 66 16.32 8.31 6.40
CA SER A 66 16.24 8.98 7.71
C SER A 66 14.81 9.37 8.09
N ASP A 67 13.96 9.66 7.11
CA ASP A 67 12.57 10.08 7.34
C ASP A 67 11.65 8.94 7.80
N LEU A 68 12.13 7.68 7.73
CA LEU A 68 11.42 6.52 8.26
C LEU A 68 11.47 6.47 9.79
N SER A 69 12.51 7.04 10.39
CA SER A 69 12.67 7.03 11.84
C SER A 69 11.60 7.89 12.53
N GLY A 70 10.90 7.33 13.52
CA GLY A 70 9.85 8.03 14.26
C GLY A 70 8.49 8.13 13.55
N LYS A 71 8.30 7.50 12.39
CA LYS A 71 6.99 7.37 11.73
C LYS A 71 6.32 6.04 12.11
N ASP A 72 5.04 6.09 12.50
CA ASP A 72 4.19 4.91 12.68
C ASP A 72 3.67 4.43 11.31
N VAL A 73 4.55 3.81 10.53
CA VAL A 73 4.27 3.35 9.17
C VAL A 73 4.50 1.85 9.11
N LYS A 74 3.48 1.14 8.64
CA LYS A 74 3.52 -0.33 8.53
C LYS A 74 3.81 -0.82 7.11
N THR A 75 3.47 -0.01 6.11
CA THR A 75 3.71 -0.36 4.70
C THR A 75 4.30 0.83 3.97
N LEU A 76 5.46 0.62 3.36
CA LEU A 76 6.04 1.51 2.36
C LEU A 76 5.58 1.10 0.96
N ILE A 77 5.01 2.05 0.21
CA ILE A 77 4.63 1.86 -1.19
C ILE A 77 5.54 2.74 -2.06
N VAL A 78 6.30 2.12 -2.96
CA VAL A 78 7.15 2.82 -3.92
C VAL A 78 6.53 2.70 -5.30
N THR A 79 6.07 3.82 -5.85
CA THR A 79 5.63 3.89 -7.24
C THR A 79 6.81 4.22 -8.13
N THR A 80 6.81 3.78 -9.38
CA THR A 80 7.90 4.03 -10.32
C THR A 80 7.36 4.73 -11.56
N GLY A 81 8.06 5.76 -12.03
CA GLY A 81 7.72 6.41 -13.28
C GLY A 81 8.46 7.73 -13.47
N THR A 82 8.97 7.96 -14.67
CA THR A 82 9.59 9.23 -15.06
C THR A 82 9.66 9.33 -16.58
N SER A 83 9.68 10.54 -17.14
CA SER A 83 9.85 10.78 -18.58
C SER A 83 11.28 11.20 -18.98
N MET A 84 12.23 11.17 -18.03
CA MET A 84 13.62 11.68 -18.09
C MET A 84 13.74 13.19 -18.39
N LYS A 85 12.83 13.75 -19.18
CA LYS A 85 12.72 15.17 -19.49
C LYS A 85 12.58 15.98 -18.18
N GLY A 86 13.41 17.00 -18.05
CA GLY A 86 13.37 17.92 -16.90
C GLY A 86 14.03 17.41 -15.62
N MET A 87 14.47 16.14 -15.53
CA MET A 87 15.13 15.63 -14.31
C MET A 87 16.40 16.42 -13.98
N GLY A 88 17.22 16.74 -15.00
CA GLY A 88 18.42 17.56 -14.82
C GLY A 88 18.12 18.96 -14.28
N ALA A 89 17.04 19.60 -14.76
CA ALA A 89 16.59 20.90 -14.26
C ALA A 89 16.05 20.81 -12.82
N ALA A 90 15.48 19.65 -12.44
CA ALA A 90 15.05 19.35 -11.08
C ALA A 90 16.19 18.88 -10.16
N GLY A 91 17.45 18.83 -10.64
CA GLY A 91 18.62 18.43 -9.84
C GLY A 91 18.77 16.93 -9.60
N THR A 92 17.93 16.09 -10.22
CA THR A 92 17.92 14.63 -10.05
C THR A 92 18.21 13.90 -11.37
N ASN A 93 18.41 12.59 -11.31
CA ASN A 93 18.53 11.72 -12.48
C ASN A 93 18.08 10.30 -12.10
N VAL A 94 18.03 9.40 -13.08
CA VAL A 94 17.55 8.03 -12.87
C VAL A 94 18.40 7.31 -11.81
N ASP A 95 19.73 7.39 -11.90
CA ASP A 95 20.63 6.69 -10.98
C ASP A 95 20.51 7.19 -9.53
N LYS A 96 20.38 8.51 -9.34
CA LYS A 96 20.14 9.13 -8.04
C LYS A 96 18.83 8.67 -7.42
N GLU A 97 17.76 8.61 -8.20
CA GLU A 97 16.45 8.14 -7.72
C GLU A 97 16.48 6.65 -7.38
N ILE A 98 17.14 5.83 -8.21
CA ILE A 98 17.33 4.40 -7.92
C ILE A 98 18.12 4.22 -6.62
N ALA A 99 19.21 4.96 -6.43
CA ALA A 99 20.02 4.88 -5.21
C ALA A 99 19.19 5.28 -3.98
N ARG A 100 18.51 6.43 -4.03
CA ARG A 100 17.64 6.92 -2.95
C ARG A 100 16.54 5.92 -2.58
N CYS A 101 15.83 5.40 -3.58
CA CYS A 101 14.75 4.45 -3.34
C CYS A 101 15.26 3.09 -2.86
N SER A 102 16.42 2.64 -3.34
CA SER A 102 17.03 1.39 -2.87
C SER A 102 17.45 1.48 -1.41
N GLU A 103 18.07 2.60 -1.01
CA GLU A 103 18.44 2.87 0.38
C GLU A 103 17.19 2.94 1.28
N LEU A 104 16.16 3.65 0.83
CA LEU A 104 14.88 3.74 1.54
C LEU A 104 14.22 2.37 1.73
N ILE A 105 14.18 1.53 0.69
CA ILE A 105 13.60 0.18 0.76
C ILE A 105 14.40 -0.70 1.73
N ALA A 106 15.73 -0.61 1.70
CA ALA A 106 16.59 -1.35 2.62
C ALA A 106 16.38 -0.93 4.08
N ALA A 107 16.26 0.38 4.33
CA ALA A 107 15.96 0.93 5.65
C ALA A 107 14.58 0.50 6.15
N ALA A 108 13.55 0.56 5.29
CA ALA A 108 12.21 0.10 5.63
C ALA A 108 12.19 -1.39 6.00
N LYS A 109 12.88 -2.24 5.23
CA LYS A 109 13.01 -3.68 5.51
C LYS A 109 13.81 -3.98 6.79
N SER A 110 14.71 -3.09 7.19
CA SER A 110 15.48 -3.26 8.43
C SER A 110 14.70 -2.81 9.67
N ALA A 111 13.69 -1.94 9.48
CA ALA A 111 12.85 -1.42 10.56
C ALA A 111 11.66 -2.31 10.93
N GLY A 112 11.34 -3.34 10.11
CA GLY A 112 10.20 -4.23 10.29
C GLY A 112 10.36 -5.58 9.60
#